data_AF-A0A535LR88-F1
#
_entry.id   AF-A0A535LR88-F1
#
_cell.length_a   1.000
_cell.length_b   1.000
_cell.length_c   1.000
_cell.angle_alpha   90.00
_cell.angle_beta   90.00
_cell.angle_gamma   90.00
#
_symmetry.space_group_name_H-M   'P 1'
#
loop_
_entity.id
_entity.type
_entity.pdbx_description
1 polymer ?
#
loop_
_entity_poly.entity_id
_entity_poly.type
_entity_poly.pdbx_seq_one_letter_code
_entity_poly.pdbx_strand_id
1 'polypeptide(L)'
;MGFIPALTSYVIDWGWLRIGPPYIYINIDPAIVRIGPFVLSWYGLMYAVAIILGLRIVRGYTTRKGITQAAVYRILWWCILAGIIGGRLYFVIQQPDLFSHYLAQPQHILATWE
;
A
#
# COMPACT_ATOMS: atom_id res chain seq x y z
N MET A 1 15.76 39.35 34.42
CA MET A 1 15.38 37.98 34.01
C MET A 1 14.35 38.09 32.91
N GLY A 2 14.60 37.47 31.76
CA GLY A 2 13.60 37.33 30.69
C GLY A 2 14.00 38.00 29.39
N PHE A 3 14.49 37.18 28.44
CA PHE A 3 14.11 37.13 27.03
C PHE A 3 15.08 36.15 26.35
N ILE A 4 14.70 34.88 26.24
CA ILE A 4 15.39 33.88 25.40
C ILE A 4 14.73 33.95 24.02
N PRO A 5 15.43 34.37 22.96
CA PRO A 5 14.89 34.34 21.60
C PRO A 5 15.23 32.98 20.98
N ALA A 6 14.39 31.97 21.18
CA ALA A 6 14.61 30.66 20.58
C ALA A 6 13.30 29.89 20.38
N LEU A 7 12.41 30.38 19.51
CA LEU A 7 11.20 29.65 19.09
C LEU A 7 10.90 29.74 17.59
N THR A 8 11.92 29.98 16.76
CA THR A 8 11.76 30.00 15.29
C THR A 8 12.68 29.03 14.55
N SER A 9 13.62 28.37 15.23
CA SER A 9 14.50 27.37 14.63
C SER A 9 13.99 25.95 14.92
N TYR A 10 13.67 25.22 13.85
CA TYR A 10 13.45 23.78 13.89
C TYR A 10 14.65 23.09 14.57
N VAL A 11 14.40 22.12 15.45
CA VAL A 11 15.47 21.35 16.12
C VAL A 11 16.21 20.50 15.09
N ILE A 12 15.48 19.97 14.12
CA ILE A 12 16.00 19.23 12.96
C ILE A 12 15.25 19.72 11.72
N ASP A 13 15.96 20.21 10.71
CA ASP A 13 15.41 20.55 9.38
C ASP A 13 16.26 19.88 8.28
N TRP A 14 15.83 18.68 7.87
CA TRP A 14 16.48 17.90 6.81
C TRP A 14 15.77 18.06 5.46
N GLY A 15 14.89 19.06 5.32
CA GLY A 15 14.07 19.28 4.12
C GLY A 15 12.89 18.32 3.99
N TRP A 16 13.09 17.01 4.20
CA TRP A 16 12.04 15.98 4.19
C TRP A 16 11.50 15.65 5.59
N LEU A 17 12.26 15.97 6.63
CA LEU A 17 11.91 15.78 8.03
C LEU A 17 12.18 17.08 8.79
N ARG A 18 11.12 17.70 9.30
CA ARG A 18 11.20 18.88 10.18
C ARG A 18 10.63 18.54 11.54
N ILE A 19 11.47 18.65 12.57
CA ILE A 19 11.10 18.42 13.97
C ILE A 19 11.18 19.75 14.72
N GLY A 20 10.02 20.31 15.04
CA GLY A 20 9.80 21.51 15.86
C GLY A 20 8.47 21.38 16.63
N PRO A 21 8.18 22.20 17.65
CA PRO A 21 7.05 21.93 18.55
C PRO A 21 5.70 22.30 17.89
N PRO A 22 4.56 21.62 18.12
CA PRO A 22 4.26 20.25 18.59
C PRO A 22 3.85 19.31 17.43
N TYR A 23 4.41 19.47 16.23
CA TYR A 23 4.02 18.69 15.05
C TYR A 23 5.25 18.18 14.28
N ILE A 24 5.14 16.97 13.75
CA ILE A 24 6.17 16.36 12.90
C ILE A 24 5.68 16.51 11.46
N TYR A 25 6.40 17.27 10.64
CA TYR A 25 6.13 17.35 9.21
C TYR A 25 6.92 16.27 8.47
N ILE A 26 6.20 15.31 7.88
CA ILE A 26 6.75 14.28 6.99
C ILE A 26 6.33 14.65 5.56
N ASN A 27 7.26 15.21 4.79
CA ASN A 27 7.01 15.58 3.39
C ASN A 27 7.56 14.48 2.46
N ILE A 28 6.94 13.31 2.50
CA ILE A 28 7.25 12.21 1.57
C ILE A 28 6.24 12.25 0.45
N ASP A 29 6.70 12.47 -0.79
CA ASP A 29 5.83 12.35 -1.97
C ASP A 29 5.37 10.89 -2.09
N PRO A 30 4.05 10.61 -2.08
CA PRO A 30 3.55 9.24 -2.24
C PRO A 30 3.91 8.65 -3.60
N ALA A 31 4.22 9.48 -4.60
CA ALA A 31 4.67 9.06 -5.92
C ALA A 31 6.21 8.97 -5.98
N ILE A 32 6.72 7.79 -6.35
CA ILE A 32 8.15 7.57 -6.59
C ILE A 32 8.54 8.14 -7.95
N VAL A 33 7.79 7.77 -8.98
CA VAL A 33 8.01 8.23 -10.36
C VAL A 33 6.66 8.43 -11.03
N ARG A 34 6.53 9.54 -11.77
CA ARG A 34 5.39 9.83 -12.64
C ARG A 34 5.86 9.68 -14.09
N ILE A 35 5.36 8.66 -14.78
CA ILE A 35 5.60 8.46 -16.21
C ILE A 35 4.29 8.73 -16.94
N GLY A 36 4.08 9.99 -17.35
CA GLY A 36 2.83 10.43 -17.99
C GLY A 36 1.60 10.18 -17.09
N PRO A 37 0.58 9.43 -17.56
CA PRO A 37 -0.60 9.10 -16.76
C PRO A 37 -0.34 8.01 -15.69
N PHE A 38 0.83 7.36 -15.70
CA PHE A 38 1.15 6.28 -14.78
C PHE A 38 1.93 6.81 -13.57
N VAL A 39 1.30 6.75 -12.40
CA VAL A 39 1.93 7.14 -11.13
C VAL A 39 2.38 5.87 -10.40
N LEU A 40 3.69 5.66 -10.32
CA LEU A 40 4.25 4.61 -9.49
C LEU A 40 4.34 5.11 -8.05
N SER A 41 3.39 4.73 -7.22
CA SER A 41 3.37 5.08 -5.80
C SER A 41 4.19 4.10 -4.95
N TRP A 42 4.67 4.55 -3.78
CA TRP A 42 5.35 3.70 -2.80
C TRP A 42 4.55 2.45 -2.42
N TYR A 43 3.22 2.56 -2.35
CA TYR A 43 2.34 1.43 -2.09
C TYR A 43 2.46 0.32 -3.15
N GLY A 44 2.50 0.70 -4.43
CA GLY A 44 2.67 -0.26 -5.53
C GLY A 44 4.01 -0.98 -5.47
N LEU A 45 5.09 -0.24 -5.14
CA LEU A 45 6.41 -0.83 -4.93
C LEU A 45 6.39 -1.82 -3.75
N MET A 46 5.76 -1.46 -2.63
CA MET A 46 5.65 -2.34 -1.47
C MET A 46 4.85 -3.61 -1.77
N TYR A 47 3.78 -3.53 -2.58
CA TYR A 47 3.06 -4.73 -3.03
C TYR A 47 3.95 -5.64 -3.89
N ALA A 48 4.71 -5.08 -4.83
CA ALA A 48 5.64 -5.86 -5.64
C ALA A 48 6.70 -6.56 -4.76
N VAL A 49 7.27 -5.83 -3.80
CA VAL A 49 8.24 -6.38 -2.83
C VAL A 49 7.61 -7.50 -2.00
N ALA A 50 6.39 -7.31 -1.49
CA ALA A 50 5.67 -8.32 -0.71
C ALA A 50 5.43 -9.62 -1.52
N ILE A 51 5.05 -9.51 -2.79
CA ILE A 51 4.85 -10.67 -3.67
C ILE A 51 6.17 -11.43 -3.90
N ILE A 52 7.26 -10.71 -4.17
CA ILE A 52 8.58 -11.30 -4.39
C ILE A 52 9.07 -12.04 -3.13
N LEU A 53 8.94 -11.40 -1.96
CA LEU A 53 9.28 -12.00 -0.68
C LEU A 53 8.42 -13.24 -0.38
N GLY A 54 7.11 -13.14 -0.60
CA GLY A 54 6.19 -14.27 -0.46
C GLY A 54 6.61 -15.46 -1.33
N LEU A 55 6.93 -15.23 -2.61
CA LEU A 55 7.40 -16.29 -3.50
C LEU A 55 8.73 -16.90 -3.04
N ARG A 56 9.67 -16.08 -2.55
CA ARG A 56 10.96 -16.57 -2.01
C ARG A 56 10.76 -17.48 -0.80
N ILE A 57 9.88 -17.09 0.13
CA ILE A 57 9.57 -17.88 1.33
C ILE A 57 8.89 -19.20 0.94
N VAL A 58 7.86 -19.12 0.09
CA VAL A 58 7.11 -20.31 -0.35
C VAL A 58 8.03 -21.28 -1.08
N ARG A 59 8.89 -20.79 -2.00
CA ARG A 59 9.89 -21.62 -2.67
C ARG A 59 10.79 -22.35 -1.68
N GLY A 60 11.35 -21.63 -0.70
CA GLY A 60 12.20 -22.22 0.34
C GLY A 60 11.50 -23.32 1.15
N TYR A 61 10.21 -23.14 1.44
CA TYR A 61 9.41 -24.12 2.17
C TYR A 61 9.03 -25.34 1.30
N THR A 62 8.69 -25.12 0.03
CA THR A 62 8.29 -26.18 -0.91
C THR A 62 9.45 -27.05 -1.37
N THR A 63 10.66 -26.51 -1.52
CA THR A 63 11.85 -27.30 -1.84
C THR A 63 12.14 -28.31 -0.75
N ARG A 64 11.89 -27.98 0.52
CA ARG A 64 12.06 -28.90 1.66
C ARG A 64 10.99 -30.00 1.72
N LYS A 65 9.81 -29.77 1.14
CA LYS A 65 8.69 -30.73 1.13
C LYS A 65 8.55 -31.52 -0.18
N GLY A 66 9.46 -31.34 -1.15
CA GLY A 66 9.39 -32.03 -2.45
C GLY A 66 8.21 -31.61 -3.33
N ILE A 67 7.60 -30.44 -3.05
CA ILE A 67 6.49 -29.92 -3.84
C ILE A 67 7.02 -29.32 -5.14
N THR A 68 6.46 -29.73 -6.28
CA THR A 68 6.82 -29.23 -7.60
C THR A 68 6.55 -27.73 -7.74
N GLN A 69 7.48 -27.01 -8.39
CA GLN A 69 7.35 -25.56 -8.60
C GLN A 69 6.06 -25.18 -9.36
N ALA A 70 5.52 -26.07 -10.18
CA ALA A 70 4.25 -25.88 -10.87
C ALA A 70 3.07 -25.71 -9.90
N ALA A 71 3.04 -26.48 -8.80
CA ALA A 71 1.98 -26.35 -7.80
C ALA A 71 2.07 -25.02 -7.06
N VAL A 72 3.29 -24.55 -6.78
CA VAL A 72 3.54 -23.24 -6.15
C VAL A 72 3.02 -22.11 -7.03
N TYR A 73 3.37 -22.10 -8.32
CA TYR A 73 2.86 -21.10 -9.25
C TYR A 73 1.34 -21.14 -9.37
N ARG A 74 0.75 -22.35 -9.42
CA ARG A 74 -0.71 -22.50 -9.46
C ARG A 74 -1.39 -21.87 -8.25
N ILE A 75 -0.88 -22.11 -7.04
CA ILE A 75 -1.41 -21.51 -5.80
C ILE A 75 -1.18 -20.00 -5.79
N LEU A 76 0.00 -19.54 -6.22
CA LEU A 76 0.33 -18.11 -6.30
C LEU A 76 -0.69 -17.36 -7.15
N TRP A 77 -1.03 -17.88 -8.33
CA TRP A 77 -2.06 -17.29 -9.19
C TRP A 77 -3.42 -17.20 -8.51
N TRP A 78 -3.84 -18.26 -7.81
CA TRP A 78 -5.07 -18.23 -7.02
C TRP A 78 -5.01 -17.24 -5.87
N CYS A 79 -3.88 -17.10 -5.18
CA CYS A 79 -3.69 -16.10 -4.13
C CYS A 79 -3.77 -14.67 -4.66
N ILE A 80 -3.18 -14.39 -5.83
CA ILE A 80 -3.26 -13.07 -6.46
C ILE A 80 -4.72 -12.74 -6.81
N LEU A 81 -5.44 -13.67 -7.44
CA LEU A 81 -6.85 -13.50 -7.76
C LEU A 81 -7.70 -13.29 -6.50
N ALA A 82 -7.51 -14.13 -5.47
CA ALA A 82 -8.21 -14.00 -4.19
C ALA A 82 -7.85 -12.69 -3.48
N GLY A 83 -6.62 -12.19 -3.61
CA GLY A 83 -6.20 -10.90 -3.05
C GLY A 83 -6.88 -9.72 -3.73
N ILE A 84 -6.99 -9.74 -5.06
CA ILE A 84 -7.69 -8.68 -5.83
C ILE A 84 -9.19 -8.67 -5.48
N ILE A 85 -9.83 -9.84 -5.52
CA ILE A 85 -11.26 -10.00 -5.21
C ILE A 85 -11.52 -9.67 -3.74
N GLY A 86 -10.71 -10.22 -2.84
CA GLY A 86 -10.82 -10.04 -1.40
C GLY A 86 -10.59 -8.60 -0.96
N GLY A 87 -9.61 -7.90 -1.54
CA GLY A 87 -9.38 -6.48 -1.27
C GLY A 87 -10.57 -5.61 -1.67
N ARG A 88 -11.19 -5.91 -2.82
CA ARG A 88 -12.41 -5.22 -3.27
C ARG A 88 -13.61 -5.54 -2.38
N LEU A 89 -13.81 -6.82 -2.06
CA LEU A 89 -14.88 -7.24 -1.17
C LEU A 89 -14.71 -6.63 0.24
N TYR A 90 -13.48 -6.57 0.76
CA TYR A 90 -13.16 -5.95 2.03
C TYR A 90 -13.50 -4.45 2.04
N PHE A 91 -13.15 -3.74 0.96
CA PHE A 91 -13.52 -2.33 0.81
C PHE A 91 -15.04 -2.11 0.83
N VAL A 92 -15.80 -2.96 0.11
CA VAL A 92 -17.26 -2.90 0.07
C VAL A 92 -17.88 -3.21 1.45
N ILE A 93 -17.34 -4.19 2.18
CA ILE A 93 -17.83 -4.55 3.52
C ILE A 93 -17.54 -3.44 4.54
N GLN A 94 -16.39 -2.77 4.43
CA GLN A 94 -15.96 -1.75 5.39
C GLN A 94 -16.64 -0.37 5.19
N GLN A 95 -17.34 -0.17 4.07
CA GLN A 95 -18.17 1.01 3.80
C GLN A 95 -19.67 0.67 3.81
N PRO A 96 -20.25 0.35 4.98
CA PRO A 96 -21.67 -0.02 5.08
C PRO A 96 -22.65 1.10 4.67
N ASP A 97 -22.25 2.37 4.72
CA ASP A 97 -23.07 3.51 4.29
C ASP A 97 -23.28 3.59 2.77
N LEU A 98 -22.42 2.97 1.95
CA LEU A 98 -22.60 2.87 0.50
C LEU A 98 -23.33 1.59 0.06
N PHE A 99 -23.69 0.70 0.98
CA PHE A 99 -24.33 -0.58 0.67
C PHE A 99 -25.67 -0.40 -0.05
N SER A 100 -26.41 0.68 0.23
CA SER A 100 -27.65 1.03 -0.46
C SER A 100 -27.42 1.64 -1.86
N HIS A 101 -26.27 2.28 -2.10
CA HIS A 101 -25.91 2.91 -3.38
C HIS A 101 -25.28 1.89 -4.36
N TYR A 102 -24.48 0.94 -3.86
CA TYR A 102 -23.91 -0.14 -4.67
C TYR A 102 -24.94 -1.16 -5.17
N LEU A 103 -26.07 -1.34 -4.48
CA LEU A 103 -27.20 -2.17 -4.94
C LEU A 103 -27.98 -1.52 -6.10
N ALA A 104 -27.96 -0.19 -6.23
CA ALA A 104 -28.65 0.53 -7.29
C ALA A 104 -27.87 0.56 -8.61
N GLN A 105 -26.53 0.50 -8.56
CA GLN A 105 -25.66 0.48 -9.74
C GLN A 105 -24.51 -0.53 -9.56
N PRO A 106 -24.74 -1.82 -9.88
CA PRO A 106 -23.75 -2.88 -9.69
C PRO A 106 -22.46 -2.68 -10.51
N GLN A 107 -22.47 -1.83 -11.54
CA GLN A 107 -21.28 -1.51 -12.34
C GLN A 107 -20.19 -0.73 -11.59
N HIS A 108 -20.51 0.04 -10.53
CA HIS A 108 -19.48 0.79 -9.78
C HIS A 108 -18.66 -0.09 -8.83
N ILE A 109 -19.11 -1.32 -8.54
CA ILE A 109 -18.34 -2.31 -7.77
C ILE A 109 -17.05 -2.69 -8.53
N LEU A 110 -17.08 -2.61 -9.87
CA LEU A 110 -15.96 -2.91 -10.76
C LEU A 110 -15.20 -1.66 -11.23
N ALA A 111 -15.72 -0.46 -10.97
CA ALA A 111 -15.06 0.79 -11.30
C ALA A 111 -13.91 1.05 -10.33
N THR A 112 -12.75 0.51 -10.68
CA THR A 112 -11.51 0.65 -9.90
C THR A 112 -10.78 1.97 -10.15
N TRP A 113 -11.35 2.83 -10.99
CA TRP A 113 -10.73 4.00 -11.62
C TRP A 113 -11.41 5.34 -11.31
N GLU A 114 -12.46 5.35 -10.47
CA GLU A 114 -12.93 6.55 -9.76
C GLU A 114 -12.22 6.64 -8.39
#